data_AF-A0A957TLE9-F1
#
_entry.id   AF-A0A957TLE9-F1
#
_cell.length_a   1.000
_cell.length_b   1.000
_cell.length_c   1.000
_cell.angle_alpha   90.00
_cell.angle_beta   90.00
_cell.angle_gamma   90.00
#
_symmetry.space_group_name_H-M   'P 1'
#
loop_
_entity.id
_entity.type
_entity.pdbx_description
1 polymer ?
#
loop_
_entity_poly.entity_id
_entity_poly.type
_entity_poly.pdbx_seq_one_letter_code
_entity_poly.pdbx_strand_id
1 'polypeptide(L)' 'MSVHEAGLETLRDLQYMGSGPGQYMNIVALTPQGEHAGFTTVSGRNYLYFSADMADPALAPRTLLAPDEGLEG' A
#
# COMPACT_ATOMS: atom_id res chain seq x y z
N MET A 1 -0.77 -1.05 -16.96
CA MET A 1 -0.29 -1.08 -15.57
C MET A 1 -1.48 -1.25 -14.66
N SER A 2 -1.43 -2.24 -13.79
CA SER A 2 -2.46 -2.53 -12.78
C SER A 2 -2.35 -1.56 -11.60
N VAL A 3 -3.43 -1.42 -10.81
CA VAL A 3 -3.41 -0.65 -9.56
C VAL A 3 -2.35 -1.18 -8.57
N HIS A 4 -2.07 -2.49 -8.64
CA HIS A 4 -1.06 -3.13 -7.83
C HIS A 4 0.36 -2.69 -8.17
N GLU A 5 0.72 -2.75 -9.45
CA GLU A 5 2.03 -2.31 -9.96
C GLU A 5 2.26 -0.83 -9.68
N ALA A 6 1.28 0.02 -10.02
CA ALA A 6 1.38 1.48 -9.80
C ALA A 6 1.54 1.84 -8.32
N GLY A 7 0.84 1.14 -7.43
CA GLY A 7 0.95 1.37 -6.00
C GLY A 7 2.29 0.94 -5.40
N LEU A 8 2.86 -0.18 -5.86
CA LEU A 8 4.21 -0.60 -5.46
C LEU A 8 5.28 0.37 -5.94
N GLU A 9 5.22 0.79 -7.20
CA GLU A 9 6.13 1.79 -7.78
C GLU A 9 6.07 3.09 -7.00
N THR A 10 4.85 3.60 -6.75
CA THR A 10 4.64 4.83 -5.95
C THR A 10 5.23 4.70 -4.55
N LEU A 11 4.94 3.60 -3.84
CA LEU A 11 5.41 3.44 -2.46
C LEU A 11 6.93 3.35 -2.39
N ARG A 12 7.56 2.72 -3.38
CA ARG A 12 9.03 2.66 -3.51
C ARG A 12 9.61 4.06 -3.72
N ASP A 13 9.06 4.84 -4.64
CA ASP A 13 9.51 6.21 -4.90
C ASP A 13 9.37 7.09 -3.65
N LEU A 14 8.25 6.98 -2.95
CA LEU A 14 8.03 7.71 -1.69
C LEU A 14 9.03 7.29 -0.61
N GLN A 15 9.44 6.02 -0.57
CA GLN A 15 10.41 5.54 0.43
C GLN A 15 11.78 6.14 0.21
N TYR A 16 12.19 6.32 -1.06
CA TYR A 16 13.45 6.99 -1.40
C TYR A 16 13.48 8.48 -1.05
N MET A 17 12.33 9.15 -0.96
CA MET A 17 12.28 10.57 -0.56
C MET A 17 12.63 10.80 0.92
N GLY A 18 12.69 9.73 1.71
CA GLY A 18 13.19 9.74 3.09
C GLY A 18 12.14 9.30 4.09
N SER A 19 12.49 8.26 4.85
CA SER A 19 11.81 7.85 6.07
C SER A 19 12.76 7.97 7.25
N GLY A 20 12.34 8.66 8.32
CA GLY A 20 13.06 8.71 9.59
C GLY A 20 12.79 7.49 10.46
N PRO A 21 13.57 7.28 11.53
CA PRO A 21 13.33 6.21 12.51
C PRO A 21 11.89 6.25 13.06
N GLY A 22 11.21 5.12 13.02
CA GLY A 22 9.82 4.99 13.48
C GLY A 22 8.75 5.51 12.51
N GLN A 23 9.14 6.07 11.36
CA GLN A 23 8.20 6.43 10.30
C GLN A 23 7.89 5.21 9.43
N TYR A 24 6.63 5.11 9.04
CA TYR A 24 6.15 4.13 8.07
C TYR A 24 5.11 4.81 7.19
N MET A 25 4.88 4.24 6.02
CA MET A 25 3.90 4.76 5.08
C MET A 25 2.81 3.74 4.83
N ASN A 26 1.62 4.27 4.57
CA ASN A 26 0.43 3.52 4.20
C ASN A 26 -0.25 4.28 3.07
N ILE A 27 -0.48 3.62 1.95
CA ILE A 27 -1.22 4.20 0.83
C ILE A 27 -2.38 3.28 0.45
N VAL A 28 -3.47 3.84 -0.07
CA VAL A 28 -4.57 3.10 -0.71
C VAL A 28 -4.73 3.70 -2.09
N ALA A 29 -4.66 2.86 -3.11
CA ALA A 29 -4.90 3.24 -4.49
C ALA A 29 -6.28 2.75 -4.91
N LEU A 30 -6.96 3.54 -5.74
CA LEU A 30 -8.31 3.27 -6.25
C LEU A 30 -8.37 3.69 -7.72
N THR A 31 -8.88 2.83 -8.59
CA THR A 31 -9.16 3.18 -10.00
C THR A 31 -10.57 3.77 -10.12
N PRO A 32 -10.86 4.54 -11.19
CA PRO A 32 -12.22 5.02 -11.45
C PRO A 32 -13.27 3.91 -11.59
N GLN A 33 -12.83 2.69 -11.92
CA GLN A 33 -13.67 1.50 -12.05
C GLN A 33 -13.95 0.80 -10.72
N GLY A 34 -13.36 1.29 -9.62
CA GLY A 34 -13.59 0.76 -8.27
C GLY A 34 -12.56 -0.28 -7.81
N GLU A 35 -11.56 -0.63 -8.62
CA GLU A 35 -10.49 -1.52 -8.17
C GLU A 35 -9.62 -0.81 -7.14
N HIS A 36 -9.34 -1.46 -6.02
CA HIS A 36 -8.54 -0.87 -4.95
C HIS A 36 -7.45 -1.80 -4.44
N ALA A 37 -6.38 -1.22 -3.93
CA ALA A 37 -5.29 -1.94 -3.29
C ALA A 37 -4.66 -1.09 -2.17
N GLY A 38 -4.32 -1.71 -1.05
CA GLY A 38 -3.62 -1.07 0.05
C GLY A 38 -2.16 -1.50 0.08
N PHE A 39 -1.26 -0.58 0.43
CA PHE A 39 0.17 -0.84 0.52
C PHE A 39 0.73 -0.26 1.81
N THR A 40 1.85 -0.81 2.28
CA THR A 40 2.49 -0.43 3.54
C THR A 40 3.98 -0.75 3.54
N THR A 41 4.76 -0.03 4.33
CA THR A 41 6.17 -0.36 4.62
C THR A 41 6.35 -1.23 5.87
N VAL A 42 5.26 -1.62 6.55
CA VAL A 42 5.31 -2.45 7.77
C VAL A 42 4.30 -3.59 7.72
N SER A 43 4.64 -4.74 8.27
CA SER A 43 3.81 -5.95 8.20
C SER A 43 2.52 -5.85 9.03
N GLY A 44 1.55 -6.72 8.70
CA GLY A 44 0.35 -6.95 9.53
C GLY A 44 -0.68 -5.82 9.51
N ARG A 45 -0.66 -4.95 8.49
CA ARG A 45 -1.60 -3.83 8.38
C ARG A 45 -2.74 -4.15 7.42
N ASN A 46 -3.94 -3.71 7.79
CA ASN A 46 -5.14 -3.76 6.95
C ASN A 46 -5.59 -2.35 6.56
N TYR A 47 -6.50 -2.26 5.60
CA TYR A 47 -7.30 -1.08 5.31
C TYR A 47 -8.77 -1.45 5.24
N LEU A 48 -9.63 -0.49 5.60
CA LEU A 48 -11.08 -0.63 5.50
C LEU A 48 -11.53 -0.14 4.12
N TYR A 49 -12.43 -0.87 3.47
CA TYR A 49 -13.05 -0.44 2.23
C TYR A 49 -14.55 -0.76 2.26
N PHE A 50 -15.29 -0.01 1.43
CA PHE A 50 -16.72 -0.19 1.26
C PHE A 50 -17.11 0.25 -0.15
N SER A 51 -17.87 -0.59 -0.85
CA SER A 51 -18.39 -0.32 -2.18
C SER A 51 -19.92 -0.48 -2.20
N ALA A 52 -20.55 0.00 -3.27
CA ALA A 52 -22.01 0.09 -3.37
C ALA A 52 -22.72 -1.29 -3.38
N ASP A 53 -22.00 -2.35 -3.72
CA ASP A 53 -22.46 -3.74 -3.78
C ASP A 53 -22.25 -4.50 -2.46
N MET A 54 -21.61 -3.89 -1.46
CA MET A 54 -21.37 -4.48 -0.15
C MET A 54 -22.49 -4.13 0.83
N ALA A 55 -22.92 -5.11 1.64
CA ALA A 55 -23.85 -4.88 2.74
C ALA A 55 -23.17 -4.20 3.94
N ASP A 56 -21.90 -4.53 4.19
CA ASP A 56 -21.08 -4.03 5.30
C ASP A 56 -19.66 -3.72 4.82
N PRO A 57 -18.93 -2.78 5.46
CA PRO A 57 -17.53 -2.51 5.13
C PRO A 57 -16.63 -3.69 5.51
N ALA A 58 -15.55 -3.91 4.78
CA ALA A 58 -14.62 -5.01 5.00
C ALA A 58 -13.17 -4.55 5.17
N LEU A 59 -12.40 -5.33 5.93
CA LEU A 59 -10.96 -5.17 6.04
C LEU A 59 -10.24 -6.01 4.98
N ALA A 60 -9.29 -5.41 4.29
CA ALA A 60 -8.38 -6.08 3.37
C ALA A 60 -6.91 -5.88 3.79
N PRO A 61 -6.04 -6.87 3.53
CA PRO A 61 -4.62 -6.74 3.83
C PRO A 61 -3.94 -5.70 2.96
N ARG A 62 -2.95 -4.99 3.54
CA ARG A 62 -2.02 -4.16 2.78
C ARG A 62 -0.86 -5.01 2.27
N THR A 63 -0.47 -4.78 1.03
CA THR A 63 0.76 -5.34 0.47
C THR A 63 1.96 -4.66 1.10
N LEU A 64 2.82 -5.47 1.72
CA LEU A 64 4.09 -5.01 2.26
C LEU A 64 5.07 -4.75 1.11
N LEU A 65 5.64 -3.55 1.06
CA LEU A 65 6.78 -3.29 0.19
C LEU A 65 7.95 -4.16 0.64
N ALA A 66 8.48 -4.97 -0.27
CA ALA A 66 9.65 -5.77 0.03
C ALA A 66 10.82 -4.85 0.44
N PRO A 67 11.60 -5.22 1.47
CA PRO A 67 12.81 -4.48 1.78
C PRO A 67 13.73 -4.48 0.56
N ASP A 68 14.38 -3.34 0.32
CA ASP A 68 15.36 -3.22 -0.75
C ASP A 68 16.52 -4.17 -0.43
N GLU A 69 16.80 -5.17 -1.28
CA GLU A 69 17.87 -6.17 -1.08
C GLU A 69 19.29 -5.56 -1.23
N GLY A 70 19.44 -4.24 -1.09
CA GLY A 70 20.57 -3.47 -1.61
C GLY A 70 21.32 -2.57 -0.63
N LEU A 71 21.09 -2.65 0.68
CA LEU A 71 21.91 -1.91 1.66
C LEU A 71 22.21 -2.78 2.89
N GLU A 72 23.19 -3.67 2.76
CA GLU A 72 24.08 -3.95 3.88
C GLU A 72 24.90 -2.69 4.12
N GLY A 73 24.65 -2.02 5.25
CA GLY A 73 25.46 -0.94 5.80
C GLY A 73 26.05 -1.34 7.13
#